data_AF-A0A1E4A8P4-F1
#
_entry.id   AF-A0A1E4A8P4-F1
#
_cell.length_a   1.000
_cell.length_b   1.000
_cell.length_c   1.000
_cell.angle_alpha   90.00
_cell.angle_beta   90.00
_cell.angle_gamma   90.00
#
_symmetry.space_group_name_H-M   'P 1'
#
loop_
_entity.id
_entity.type
_entity.pdbx_description
1 polymer ?
#
loop_
_entity_poly.entity_id
_entity_poly.type
_entity_poly.pdbx_seq_one_letter_code
_entity_poly.pdbx_strand_id
1 'polypeptide(L)'
;MYGKDKIHTTNYTDTFIEVAEDCSVTEGKIPVQKGEKKSVAQQQYELIAGHPYEFTSDDVLFQVFADRNGIEQSDYEAARKEFFSKGQPCFRASPLTKTHGFGVHADQNGKIAIYGVESSTYRDFINNPEIRKVKAMRTSRK
;
A
#
# COMPACT_ATOMS: atom_id res chain seq x y z
N MET A 1 18.31 -19.99 20.74
CA MET A 1 17.52 -20.31 19.55
C MET A 1 16.19 -19.55 19.58
N TYR A 2 16.19 -18.22 19.41
CA TYR A 2 14.96 -17.42 19.45
C TYR A 2 14.68 -16.78 18.10
N GLY A 3 13.49 -17.06 17.55
CA GLY A 3 12.87 -16.28 16.48
C GLY A 3 12.83 -16.95 15.11
N LYS A 4 11.94 -17.94 14.91
CA LYS A 4 11.58 -18.42 13.56
C LYS A 4 10.08 -18.41 13.24
N ASP A 5 9.23 -17.91 14.14
CA ASP A 5 7.77 -18.06 14.02
C ASP A 5 6.96 -16.75 14.05
N LYS A 6 7.60 -15.57 13.97
CA LYS A 6 6.85 -14.30 13.93
C LYS A 6 6.43 -13.98 12.49
N ILE A 7 5.14 -14.15 12.19
CA ILE A 7 4.54 -13.61 10.97
C ILE A 7 4.39 -12.10 11.10
N HIS A 8 4.92 -11.37 10.13
CA HIS A 8 4.84 -9.92 10.03
C HIS A 8 3.58 -9.50 9.26
N THR A 9 3.11 -8.28 9.52
CA THR A 9 2.00 -7.67 8.78
C THR A 9 2.34 -6.23 8.43
N THR A 10 1.72 -5.73 7.37
CA THR A 10 1.78 -4.36 6.88
C THR A 10 0.47 -3.61 7.06
N ASN A 11 -0.55 -4.27 7.63
CA ASN A 11 -1.87 -3.71 7.83
C ASN A 11 -1.86 -2.63 8.90
N TYR A 12 -2.68 -1.61 8.66
CA TYR A 12 -3.09 -0.63 9.66
C TYR A 12 -4.61 -0.74 9.83
N THR A 13 -5.15 -0.19 10.90
CA THR A 13 -6.59 0.00 11.11
C THR A 13 -6.85 1.45 11.52
N ASP A 14 -7.99 2.01 11.10
CA ASP A 14 -8.39 3.40 11.38
C ASP A 14 -7.25 4.40 11.16
N THR A 15 -6.50 4.19 10.08
CA THR A 15 -5.26 4.92 9.81
C THR A 15 -5.24 5.43 8.37
N PHE A 16 -4.87 6.69 8.23
CA PHE A 16 -4.56 7.32 6.96
C PHE A 16 -3.05 7.48 6.79
N ILE A 17 -2.52 6.91 5.70
CA ILE A 17 -1.16 7.13 5.24
C ILE A 17 -1.17 8.34 4.32
N GLU A 18 -0.61 9.45 4.79
CA GLU A 18 -0.44 10.67 4.02
C GLU A 18 0.67 10.53 2.98
N VAL A 19 0.61 11.33 1.92
CA VAL A 19 1.71 11.43 0.96
C VAL A 19 3.01 11.89 1.63
N ALA A 20 4.15 11.53 1.06
CA ALA A 20 5.44 11.91 1.61
C ALA A 20 5.62 13.43 1.62
N GLU A 21 6.31 13.97 2.63
CA GLU A 21 6.55 15.42 2.74
C GLU A 21 7.34 16.01 1.56
N ASP A 22 8.18 15.18 0.92
CA ASP A 22 8.95 15.57 -0.27
C ASP A 22 8.27 15.14 -1.58
N CYS A 23 6.99 14.77 -1.54
CA CYS A 23 6.19 14.51 -2.73
C CYS A 23 5.85 15.83 -3.43
N SER A 24 6.31 16.02 -4.67
CA SER A 24 6.17 17.27 -5.42
C SER A 24 4.89 17.36 -6.27
N VAL A 25 4.06 16.32 -6.29
CA VAL A 25 2.84 16.29 -7.10
C VAL A 25 1.67 16.89 -6.34
N THR A 26 0.82 17.61 -7.06
CA THR A 26 -0.38 18.27 -6.51
C THR A 26 -1.67 17.52 -6.80
N GLU A 27 -1.59 16.42 -7.55
CA GLU A 27 -2.69 15.53 -7.89
C GLU A 27 -2.18 14.08 -7.97
N GLY A 28 -3.09 13.13 -7.74
CA GLY A 28 -2.85 11.70 -7.88
C GLY A 28 -2.45 11.32 -9.30
N LYS A 29 -1.19 10.95 -9.51
CA LYS A 29 -0.66 10.52 -10.80
C LYS A 29 -0.75 9.01 -10.93
N ILE A 30 -1.73 8.53 -11.68
CA ILE A 30 -1.89 7.11 -11.97
C ILE A 30 -0.57 6.55 -12.54
N PRO A 31 0.02 5.49 -11.94
CA PRO A 31 1.26 4.93 -12.46
C PRO A 31 1.09 4.42 -13.89
N VAL A 32 1.82 5.02 -14.83
CA VAL A 32 1.77 4.63 -16.24
C VAL A 32 2.71 3.45 -16.52
N GLN A 33 2.27 2.57 -17.41
CA GLN A 33 3.09 1.49 -17.93
C GLN A 33 4.22 2.05 -18.81
N LYS A 34 5.47 1.74 -18.47
CA LYS A 34 6.67 2.23 -19.21
C LYS A 34 7.39 1.12 -20.00
N GLY A 35 6.75 -0.03 -20.20
CA GLY A 35 7.32 -1.18 -20.92
C GLY A 35 6.33 -2.33 -21.04
N GLU A 36 6.79 -3.53 -21.37
CA GLU A 36 5.91 -4.69 -21.60
C GLU A 36 5.19 -5.18 -20.34
N LYS A 37 5.80 -5.01 -19.16
CA LYS A 37 5.24 -5.43 -17.88
C LYS A 37 4.78 -4.24 -17.04
N LYS A 38 3.65 -4.39 -16.36
CA LYS A 38 3.16 -3.42 -15.36
C LYS A 38 4.17 -3.28 -14.22
N SER A 39 4.34 -2.07 -13.73
CA SER A 39 5.16 -1.83 -12.53
C SER A 39 4.42 -2.31 -11.27
N VAL A 40 5.16 -2.54 -10.17
CA VAL A 40 4.55 -2.86 -8.86
C VAL A 40 3.55 -1.79 -8.44
N ALA A 41 3.90 -0.51 -8.60
CA ALA A 41 3.02 0.60 -8.25
C ALA A 41 1.74 0.59 -9.10
N GLN A 42 1.85 0.27 -10.38
CA GLN A 42 0.70 0.16 -11.28
C GLN A 42 -0.22 -1.00 -10.86
N GLN A 43 0.33 -2.19 -10.59
CA GLN A 43 -0.46 -3.34 -10.13
C GLN A 43 -1.15 -3.05 -8.80
N GLN A 44 -0.45 -2.42 -7.85
CA GLN A 44 -1.03 -1.97 -6.58
C GLN A 44 -2.16 -0.96 -6.81
N TYR A 45 -1.95 0.04 -7.67
CA TYR A 45 -2.96 1.06 -7.98
C TYR A 45 -4.21 0.42 -8.57
N GLU A 46 -4.07 -0.39 -9.61
CA GLU A 46 -5.19 -1.02 -10.31
C GLU A 46 -6.00 -1.91 -9.37
N LEU A 47 -5.33 -2.71 -8.52
CA LEU A 47 -5.99 -3.59 -7.57
C LEU A 47 -6.79 -2.81 -6.52
N ILE A 48 -6.25 -1.71 -5.99
CA ILE A 48 -6.93 -0.94 -4.93
C ILE A 48 -8.01 -0.01 -5.51
N ALA A 49 -7.70 0.69 -6.62
CA ALA A 49 -8.62 1.66 -7.22
C ALA A 49 -9.89 1.00 -7.77
N GLY A 50 -9.78 -0.23 -8.29
CA GLY A 50 -10.94 -1.00 -8.74
C GLY A 50 -11.75 -1.63 -7.60
N HIS A 51 -11.16 -1.78 -6.41
CA HIS A 51 -11.71 -2.54 -5.30
C HIS A 51 -11.50 -1.83 -3.94
N PRO A 52 -12.02 -0.61 -3.78
CA PRO A 52 -11.84 0.15 -2.55
C PRO A 52 -12.46 -0.60 -1.37
N TYR A 53 -11.66 -0.78 -0.30
CA TYR A 53 -12.02 -1.51 0.92
C TYR A 53 -12.33 -3.01 0.74
N GLU A 54 -11.87 -3.63 -0.34
CA GLU A 54 -11.99 -5.09 -0.52
C GLU A 54 -10.77 -5.85 0.05
N PHE A 55 -9.58 -5.27 -0.11
CA PHE A 55 -8.31 -5.90 0.24
C PHE A 55 -7.61 -5.20 1.41
N THR A 56 -6.86 -5.94 2.21
CA THR A 56 -5.92 -5.36 3.19
C THR A 56 -4.59 -5.00 2.52
N SER A 57 -3.69 -4.31 3.25
CA SER A 57 -2.35 -4.04 2.74
C SER A 57 -1.58 -5.33 2.46
N ASP A 58 -1.68 -6.33 3.34
CA ASP A 58 -1.05 -7.63 3.16
C ASP A 58 -1.57 -8.35 1.93
N ASP A 59 -2.88 -8.31 1.69
CA ASP A 59 -3.51 -8.97 0.54
C ASP A 59 -2.99 -8.37 -0.77
N VAL A 60 -2.94 -7.04 -0.88
CA VAL A 60 -2.45 -6.37 -2.07
C VAL A 60 -0.96 -6.64 -2.29
N LEU A 61 -0.13 -6.53 -1.25
CA LEU A 61 1.30 -6.78 -1.37
C LEU A 61 1.61 -8.23 -1.75
N PHE A 62 0.88 -9.18 -1.16
CA PHE A 62 1.04 -10.59 -1.47
C PHE A 62 0.54 -10.94 -2.87
N GLN A 63 -0.62 -10.44 -3.28
CA GLN A 63 -1.17 -10.69 -4.62
C GLN A 63 -0.20 -10.21 -5.71
N VAL A 64 0.31 -8.98 -5.57
CA VAL A 64 1.33 -8.43 -6.49
C VAL A 64 2.61 -9.25 -6.48
N PHE A 65 3.03 -9.78 -5.33
CA PHE A 65 4.16 -10.70 -5.25
C PHE A 65 3.89 -12.03 -5.97
N ALA A 66 2.73 -12.66 -5.71
CA ALA A 66 2.33 -13.93 -6.29
C ALA A 66 2.25 -13.83 -7.83
N ASP A 67 1.57 -12.81 -8.35
CA ASP A 67 1.42 -12.58 -9.79
C ASP A 67 2.77 -12.42 -10.51
N ARG A 68 3.70 -11.69 -9.88
CA ARG A 68 5.03 -11.45 -10.47
C ARG A 68 5.93 -12.68 -10.44
N ASN A 69 5.68 -13.62 -9.55
CA ASN A 69 6.45 -14.85 -9.40
C ASN A 69 5.74 -16.07 -10.00
N GLY A 70 4.52 -15.90 -10.57
CA GLY A 70 3.75 -16.99 -11.16
C GLY A 70 3.36 -18.06 -10.16
N ILE A 71 3.03 -17.67 -8.92
CA ILE A 71 2.64 -18.60 -7.86
C ILE A 71 1.23 -19.10 -8.17
N GLU A 72 1.02 -20.42 -8.11
CA GLU A 72 -0.31 -21.00 -8.30
C GLU A 72 -1.16 -20.87 -7.04
N GLN A 73 -2.47 -20.77 -7.19
CA GLN A 73 -3.39 -20.56 -6.07
C GLN A 73 -3.32 -21.68 -5.01
N SER A 74 -3.01 -22.91 -5.43
CA SER A 74 -2.77 -24.05 -4.52
C SER A 74 -1.61 -23.82 -3.55
N ASP A 75 -0.63 -22.99 -3.93
CA ASP A 75 0.56 -22.73 -3.14
C ASP A 75 0.48 -21.42 -2.33
N TYR A 76 -0.63 -20.67 -2.46
CA TYR A 76 -0.77 -19.35 -1.84
C TYR A 76 -0.57 -19.37 -0.33
N GLU A 77 -1.08 -20.38 0.36
CA GLU A 77 -0.97 -20.43 1.82
C GLU A 77 0.50 -20.53 2.26
N ALA A 78 1.27 -21.44 1.64
CA ALA A 78 2.67 -21.62 1.95
C ALA A 78 3.50 -20.40 1.54
N ALA A 79 3.26 -19.87 0.33
CA ALA A 79 3.94 -18.70 -0.17
C ALA A 79 3.66 -17.44 0.67
N ARG A 80 2.43 -17.26 1.16
CA ARG A 80 2.04 -16.12 2.00
C ARG A 80 2.73 -16.19 3.36
N LYS A 81 2.80 -17.37 3.97
CA LYS A 81 3.55 -17.58 5.22
C LYS A 81 5.04 -17.26 5.03
N GLU A 82 5.64 -17.75 3.94
CA GLU A 82 7.04 -17.46 3.63
C GLU A 82 7.27 -15.97 3.35
N PHE A 83 6.40 -15.34 2.58
CA PHE A 83 6.47 -13.91 2.25
C PHE A 83 6.45 -13.05 3.51
N PHE A 84 5.57 -13.35 4.46
CA PHE A 84 5.46 -12.60 5.72
C PHE A 84 6.31 -13.15 6.87
N SER A 85 7.15 -14.17 6.64
CA SER A 85 8.13 -14.65 7.64
C SER A 85 9.18 -13.59 8.00
N LYS A 86 9.32 -12.58 7.13
CA LYS A 86 10.13 -11.38 7.31
C LYS A 86 9.29 -10.14 7.10
N GLY A 87 9.73 -9.02 7.68
CA GLY A 87 9.08 -7.73 7.48
C GLY A 87 9.05 -7.33 6.00
N GLN A 88 7.88 -6.88 5.53
CA GLN A 88 7.68 -6.39 4.17
C GLN A 88 7.50 -4.86 4.17
N PRO A 89 7.96 -4.16 3.11
CA PRO A 89 7.69 -2.73 2.96
C PRO A 89 6.18 -2.47 2.85
N CYS A 90 5.60 -1.80 3.85
CA CYS A 90 4.19 -1.38 3.81
C CYS A 90 3.96 -0.22 2.82
N PHE A 91 2.70 0.20 2.67
CA PHE A 91 2.32 1.30 1.78
C PHE A 91 2.97 2.65 2.10
N ARG A 92 3.53 2.86 3.30
CA ARG A 92 4.36 4.04 3.59
C ARG A 92 5.62 4.09 2.69
N ALA A 93 6.08 2.96 2.18
CA ALA A 93 7.24 2.87 1.28
C ALA A 93 6.83 2.76 -0.20
N SER A 94 5.53 2.66 -0.52
CA SER A 94 5.06 2.48 -1.90
C SER A 94 5.28 3.75 -2.74
N PRO A 95 5.65 3.63 -4.02
CA PRO A 95 5.65 4.78 -4.93
C PRO A 95 4.32 5.54 -4.97
N LEU A 96 3.19 4.87 -4.70
CA LEU A 96 1.87 5.49 -4.63
C LEU A 96 1.84 6.67 -3.66
N THR A 97 2.31 6.44 -2.44
CA THR A 97 2.31 7.45 -1.37
C THR A 97 3.55 8.32 -1.38
N LYS A 98 4.68 7.81 -1.89
CA LYS A 98 5.94 8.55 -1.94
C LYS A 98 6.02 9.60 -3.04
N THR A 99 5.57 9.26 -4.25
CA THR A 99 5.85 10.07 -5.45
C THR A 99 4.67 10.27 -6.39
N HIS A 100 3.60 9.48 -6.24
CA HIS A 100 2.43 9.54 -7.13
C HIS A 100 1.24 10.28 -6.52
N GLY A 101 1.37 10.85 -5.31
CA GLY A 101 0.33 11.74 -4.77
C GLY A 101 -0.93 11.02 -4.27
N PHE A 102 -0.85 9.73 -3.94
CA PHE A 102 -1.98 9.00 -3.37
C PHE A 102 -1.81 8.77 -1.88
N GLY A 103 -2.78 9.18 -1.07
CA GLY A 103 -2.94 8.70 0.30
C GLY A 103 -3.58 7.32 0.33
N VAL A 104 -3.32 6.55 1.38
CA VAL A 104 -3.93 5.23 1.60
C VAL A 104 -4.71 5.27 2.91
N HIS A 105 -6.01 5.06 2.88
CA HIS A 105 -6.82 4.88 4.07
C HIS A 105 -7.00 3.40 4.36
N ALA A 106 -6.86 3.00 5.62
CA ALA A 106 -7.23 1.69 6.13
C ALA A 106 -8.40 1.86 7.10
N ASP A 107 -9.52 1.18 6.84
CA ASP A 107 -10.71 1.21 7.70
C ASP A 107 -10.49 0.43 9.01
N GLN A 108 -11.54 0.35 9.84
CA GLN A 108 -11.55 -0.41 11.08
C GLN A 108 -11.25 -1.92 10.91
N ASN A 109 -11.49 -2.47 9.71
CA ASN A 109 -11.21 -3.86 9.36
C ASN A 109 -9.82 -4.04 8.69
N GLY A 110 -9.06 -2.95 8.54
CA GLY A 110 -7.77 -2.90 7.87
C GLY A 110 -7.85 -3.02 6.34
N LYS A 111 -9.04 -2.88 5.77
CA LYS A 111 -9.26 -2.84 4.33
C LYS A 111 -8.92 -1.46 3.80
N ILE A 112 -8.30 -1.41 2.62
CA ILE A 112 -7.67 -0.19 2.12
C ILE A 112 -8.35 0.41 0.90
N ALA A 113 -8.29 1.74 0.80
CA ALA A 113 -8.61 2.51 -0.39
C ALA A 113 -7.55 3.60 -0.61
N ILE A 114 -7.43 4.08 -1.85
CA ILE A 114 -6.50 5.16 -2.21
C ILE A 114 -7.23 6.42 -2.67
N TYR A 115 -6.67 7.58 -2.32
CA TYR A 115 -7.24 8.88 -2.64
C TYR A 115 -6.15 9.83 -3.11
N GLY A 116 -6.37 10.50 -4.24
CA GLY A 116 -5.46 11.53 -4.74
C GLY A 116 -5.41 12.73 -3.78
N VAL A 117 -4.23 13.33 -3.63
CA VAL A 117 -3.98 14.48 -2.73
C VAL A 117 -4.86 15.70 -3.04
N GLU A 118 -5.35 15.81 -4.28
CA GLU A 118 -6.28 16.84 -4.75
C GLU A 118 -7.72 16.64 -4.27
N SER A 119 -8.09 15.42 -3.89
CA SER A 119 -9.48 15.05 -3.60
C SER A 119 -9.99 15.66 -2.29
N SER A 120 -11.30 15.94 -2.23
CA SER A 120 -11.95 16.37 -0.99
C SER A 120 -11.85 15.28 0.09
N THR A 121 -12.01 14.02 -0.27
CA THR A 121 -11.92 12.89 0.66
C THR A 121 -10.54 12.77 1.30
N TYR A 122 -9.46 13.02 0.55
CA TYR A 122 -8.11 13.11 1.14
C TYR A 122 -8.07 14.18 2.23
N ARG A 123 -8.59 15.37 1.95
CA ARG A 123 -8.66 16.48 2.91
C ARG A 123 -9.51 16.13 4.13
N ASP A 124 -10.62 15.43 3.93
CA ASP A 124 -11.48 14.97 5.02
C ASP A 124 -10.72 14.02 5.96
N PHE A 125 -9.93 13.08 5.43
CA PHE A 125 -9.09 12.20 6.26
C PHE A 125 -8.02 12.95 7.04
N ILE A 126 -7.37 13.94 6.43
CA ILE A 126 -6.39 14.79 7.13
C ILE A 126 -7.04 15.54 8.30
N ASN A 127 -8.25 16.05 8.10
CA ASN A 127 -8.96 16.86 9.09
C ASN A 127 -9.75 16.04 10.12
N ASN A 128 -9.99 14.76 9.89
CA ASN A 128 -10.77 13.91 10.79
C ASN A 128 -9.96 13.51 12.03
N PRO A 129 -10.28 13.99 13.25
CA PRO A 129 -9.51 13.69 14.46
C PRO A 129 -9.57 12.22 14.90
N GLU A 130 -10.61 11.48 14.51
CA GLU A 130 -10.84 10.08 14.92
C GLU A 130 -9.91 9.10 14.20
N ILE A 131 -9.34 9.51 13.06
CA ILE A 131 -8.47 8.68 12.26
C ILE A 131 -7.02 9.00 12.60
N ARG A 132 -6.21 7.96 12.78
CA ARG A 132 -4.76 8.09 12.99
C ARG A 132 -4.09 8.50 11.67
N LYS A 133 -3.13 9.42 11.71
CA LYS A 133 -2.34 9.77 10.52
C LYS A 133 -0.90 9.28 10.68
N VAL A 134 -0.34 8.77 9.58
CA VAL A 134 1.10 8.49 9.47
C VAL A 134 1.58 9.00 8.12
N LYS A 135 2.77 9.59 8.07
CA LYS A 135 3.34 10.04 6.79
C LYS A 135 4.03 8.92 6.05
N ALA A 136 3.91 8.89 4.73
CA ALA A 136 4.77 8.06 3.89
C ALA A 136 6.25 8.41 4.09
N MET A 137 7.11 7.45 3.78
CA MET A 137 8.55 7.60 3.88
C MET A 137 9.05 8.60 2.83
N ARG A 138 10.05 9.40 3.18
CA ARG A 138 10.69 10.31 2.23
C ARG A 138 11.36 9.56 1.09
N THR A 139 11.45 10.20 -0.07
CA THR A 139 12.23 9.67 -1.20
C THR A 139 13.71 10.02 -1.04
N SER A 140 13.99 11.21 -0.53
CA SER A 140 15.32 11.65 -0.16
C SER A 140 15.86 10.86 1.05
N ARG A 141 17.09 10.33 0.94
CA ARG A 141 17.86 9.87 2.09
C ARG A 141 18.51 11.10 2.71
N LYS A 142 17.92 11.62 3.78
CA LYS A 142 18.61 12.57 4.68
C LYS A 142 18.97 11.83 5.95
#